data_AF-A0A2S4VWD9-F1
#
_entry.id   AF-A0A2S4VWD9-F1
#
_cell.length_a   1.000
_cell.length_b   1.000
_cell.length_c   1.000
_cell.angle_alpha   90.00
_cell.angle_beta   90.00
_cell.angle_gamma   90.00
#
_symmetry.space_group_name_H-M   'P 1'
#
loop_
_entity.id
_entity.type
_entity.pdbx_description
1 polymer ?
#
loop_
_entity_poly.entity_id
_entity_poly.type
_entity_poly.pdbx_seq_one_letter_code
_entity_poly.pdbx_strand_id
1 'polypeptide(L)'
;MVFVPYTAPIKVVVVQMSSEGHTLPHICNTLGYLVSRQSLTRWKVLYDDTRSVIRDPTTYEQRGRAKKLSSEDSTFMITLLRKEPGLFLDKIREKVYMAQVFY
;
A
#
# COMPACT_ATOMS: atom_id res chain seq x y z
N MET A 1 -13.33 8.82 2.65
CA MET A 1 -13.51 7.37 2.82
C MET A 1 -13.03 6.99 4.20
N VAL A 2 -13.89 6.46 5.06
CA VAL A 2 -13.54 6.06 6.43
C VAL A 2 -12.79 4.73 6.39
N PHE A 3 -11.67 4.63 7.09
CA PHE A 3 -10.94 3.38 7.26
C PHE A 3 -11.73 2.48 8.21
N VAL A 4 -12.19 1.32 7.73
CA VAL A 4 -12.84 0.30 8.56
C VAL A 4 -11.85 -0.83 8.80
N PRO A 5 -11.43 -1.08 10.05
CA PRO A 5 -10.57 -2.21 10.37
C PRO A 5 -11.36 -3.51 10.27
N TYR A 6 -10.91 -4.42 9.39
CA TYR A 6 -11.43 -5.79 9.31
C TYR A 6 -10.37 -6.76 9.82
N THR A 7 -10.78 -7.69 10.68
CA THR A 7 -9.89 -8.76 11.14
C THR A 7 -9.57 -9.71 9.98
N ALA A 8 -8.40 -10.34 10.04
CA ALA A 8 -7.97 -11.31 9.02
C ALA A 8 -9.00 -12.44 8.77
N PRO A 9 -9.58 -13.08 9.80
CA PRO A 9 -10.59 -14.13 9.60
C PRO A 9 -11.82 -13.65 8.82
N ILE A 10 -12.32 -12.43 9.11
CA ILE A 10 -13.48 -11.87 8.40
C ILE A 10 -13.16 -11.73 6.91
N LYS A 11 -11.98 -11.24 6.55
CA LYS A 11 -11.60 -11.09 5.15
C LYS A 11 -11.57 -12.44 4.43
N VAL A 12 -11.00 -13.46 5.06
CA VAL A 12 -10.90 -14.82 4.50
C VAL A 12 -12.29 -15.39 4.23
N VAL A 13 -13.17 -15.38 5.23
CA VAL A 13 -14.53 -15.92 5.09
C VAL A 13 -15.32 -15.17 4.01
N VAL A 14 -15.19 -13.84 3.95
CA VAL A 14 -15.86 -13.01 2.93
C VAL A 14 -15.39 -13.35 1.52
N VAL A 15 -14.08 -13.52 1.30
CA VAL A 15 -13.54 -13.89 -0.02
C VAL A 15 -13.95 -15.32 -0.39
N GLN A 16 -13.91 -16.25 0.56
CA GLN A 16 -14.33 -17.63 0.35
C GLN A 16 -15.80 -17.72 -0.07
N MET A 17 -16.73 -17.18 0.74
CA MET A 17 -18.16 -17.20 0.41
C MET A 17 -18.44 -16.50 -0.92
N SER A 18 -17.72 -15.43 -1.23
CA SER A 18 -17.88 -14.76 -2.52
C SER A 18 -17.31 -15.53 -3.71
N SER A 19 -16.37 -16.46 -3.48
CA SER A 19 -15.85 -17.38 -4.50
C SER A 19 -16.78 -18.58 -4.70
N GLU A 20 -17.53 -18.96 -3.65
CA GLU A 20 -18.61 -19.96 -3.68
C GLU A 20 -19.91 -19.42 -4.35
N GLY A 21 -19.91 -18.16 -4.79
CA GLY A 21 -21.02 -17.55 -5.54
C GLY A 21 -22.03 -16.78 -4.69
N HIS A 22 -21.79 -16.64 -3.37
CA HIS A 22 -22.68 -15.86 -2.52
C HIS A 22 -22.62 -14.36 -2.84
N THR A 23 -23.79 -13.72 -2.82
CA THR A 23 -23.91 -12.28 -3.03
C THR A 23 -23.44 -11.51 -1.80
N LEU A 24 -22.88 -10.30 -2.00
CA LEU A 24 -22.41 -9.48 -0.89
C LEU A 24 -23.48 -9.19 0.19
N PRO A 25 -24.75 -8.88 -0.15
CA PRO A 25 -25.80 -8.73 0.86
C PRO A 25 -26.01 -9.99 1.69
N HIS A 26 -25.98 -11.17 1.06
CA HIS A 26 -26.10 -12.44 1.76
C HIS A 26 -24.91 -12.65 2.72
N ILE A 27 -23.69 -12.41 2.27
CA ILE A 27 -22.48 -12.52 3.10
C ILE A 27 -22.55 -11.57 4.31
N CYS A 28 -22.93 -10.32 4.10
CA CYS A 28 -23.07 -9.35 5.19
C CYS A 28 -24.13 -9.78 6.22
N ASN A 29 -25.26 -10.30 5.76
CA ASN A 29 -26.32 -10.80 6.64
C ASN A 29 -25.87 -12.03 7.45
N THR A 30 -25.16 -12.97 6.80
CA THR A 30 -24.65 -14.19 7.45
C THR A 30 -23.57 -13.90 8.49
N LEU A 31 -22.70 -12.91 8.22
CA LEU A 31 -21.59 -12.57 9.12
C LEU A 31 -21.94 -11.51 10.16
N GLY A 32 -23.06 -10.79 10.01
CA GLY A 32 -23.40 -9.64 10.85
C GLY A 32 -22.45 -8.46 10.68
N TYR A 33 -21.66 -8.43 9.60
CA TYR A 33 -20.68 -7.39 9.31
C TYR A 33 -20.99 -6.67 7.99
N LEU A 34 -20.89 -5.35 8.00
CA LEU A 34 -20.99 -4.54 6.79
C LEU A 34 -19.64 -4.48 6.07
N VAL A 35 -19.55 -5.20 4.95
CA VAL A 35 -18.40 -5.13 4.04
C VAL A 35 -18.79 -4.32 2.81
N SER A 36 -17.97 -3.34 2.47
CA SER A 36 -18.17 -2.55 1.25
C SER A 36 -17.82 -3.37 0.00
N ARG A 37 -18.49 -3.08 -1.13
CA ARG A 37 -18.13 -3.67 -2.43
C ARG A 37 -16.66 -3.45 -2.78
N GLN A 38 -16.14 -2.25 -2.50
CA GLN A 38 -14.75 -1.91 -2.78
C GLN A 38 -13.75 -2.74 -1.96
N SER A 39 -14.06 -2.98 -0.67
CA SER A 39 -13.24 -3.85 0.19
C SER A 39 -13.19 -5.26 -0.38
N LEU A 40 -14.34 -5.82 -0.74
CA LEU A 40 -14.44 -7.15 -1.34
C LEU A 40 -13.63 -7.23 -2.65
N THR A 41 -13.77 -6.25 -3.55
CA THR A 41 -13.00 -6.20 -4.80
C THR A 41 -11.49 -6.21 -4.53
N ARG A 42 -11.01 -5.40 -3.59
CA ARG A 42 -9.58 -5.34 -3.26
C ARG A 42 -9.06 -6.65 -2.67
N TRP A 43 -9.86 -7.34 -1.85
CA TRP A 43 -9.47 -8.63 -1.27
C TRP A 43 -9.48 -9.75 -2.30
N LYS A 44 -10.43 -9.75 -3.25
CA LYS A 44 -10.44 -10.69 -4.37
C LYS A 44 -9.19 -10.55 -5.25
N VAL A 45 -8.90 -9.33 -5.70
CA VAL A 45 -7.68 -9.06 -6.50
C VAL A 45 -6.42 -9.54 -5.76
N LEU A 46 -6.32 -9.24 -4.46
CA LEU A 46 -5.17 -9.70 -3.66
C LEU A 46 -5.10 -11.23 -3.58
N TYR A 47 -6.24 -11.89 -3.38
CA TYR A 47 -6.33 -13.34 -3.28
C TYR A 47 -6.01 -14.02 -4.62
N ASP A 48 -6.46 -13.47 -5.73
CA ASP A 48 -6.16 -13.98 -7.07
C ASP A 48 -4.64 -13.87 -7.36
N ASP A 49 -4.02 -12.75 -6.97
CA ASP A 49 -2.60 -12.48 -7.23
C ASP A 49 -1.63 -13.23 -6.31
N THR A 50 -2.04 -13.51 -5.06
CA THR A 50 -1.13 -14.00 -4.01
C THR A 50 -1.58 -15.27 -3.31
N ARG A 51 -2.81 -15.75 -3.59
CA ARG A 51 -3.52 -16.77 -2.80
C ARG A 51 -3.67 -16.42 -1.32
N SER A 52 -3.51 -15.14 -0.96
CA SER A 52 -3.65 -14.63 0.40
C SER A 52 -4.67 -13.49 0.46
N VAL A 53 -5.47 -13.48 1.52
CA VAL A 53 -6.43 -12.40 1.82
C VAL A 53 -5.83 -11.38 2.81
N ILE A 54 -4.70 -11.72 3.40
CA ILE A 54 -3.92 -10.86 4.30
C ILE A 54 -2.70 -10.41 3.52
N ARG A 55 -2.47 -9.09 3.44
CA ARG A 55 -1.20 -8.59 2.92
C ARG A 55 -0.12 -8.93 3.93
N ASP A 56 0.82 -9.78 3.54
CA ASP A 56 2.00 -10.07 4.33
C ASP A 56 2.96 -8.87 4.31
N PRO A 57 3.25 -8.23 5.45
CA PRO A 57 4.20 -7.11 5.53
C PRO A 57 5.60 -7.46 5.03
N THR A 58 6.03 -8.73 5.15
CA THR A 58 7.37 -9.16 4.71
C THR A 58 7.50 -9.17 3.18
N THR A 59 6.40 -9.42 2.46
CA THR A 59 6.33 -9.29 1.00
C THR A 59 6.15 -7.84 0.52
N TYR A 60 5.92 -6.90 1.45
CA TYR A 60 5.71 -5.49 1.15
C TYR A 60 7.01 -4.77 0.78
N GLU A 61 8.14 -5.16 1.37
CA GLU A 61 9.44 -4.58 1.03
C GLU A 61 9.80 -4.83 -0.45
N GLN A 62 9.35 -5.95 -1.02
CA GLN A 62 9.62 -6.29 -2.42
C GLN A 62 8.68 -5.60 -3.42
N ARG A 63 7.50 -5.13 -2.99
CA ARG A 63 6.45 -4.61 -3.90
C ARG A 63 6.19 -3.11 -3.78
N GLY A 64 6.99 -2.38 -3.00
CA GLY A 64 7.08 -0.92 -3.14
C GLY A 64 7.64 -0.57 -4.52
N ARG A 65 7.22 0.57 -5.10
CA ARG A 65 7.93 1.14 -6.26
C ARG A 65 9.40 1.21 -5.85
N ALA A 66 10.29 0.60 -6.65
CA ALA A 66 11.72 0.66 -6.41
C ALA A 66 12.09 2.09 -6.02
N LYS A 67 12.78 2.25 -4.90
CA LYS A 67 13.14 3.56 -4.38
C LYS A 67 13.96 4.23 -5.47
N LYS A 68 13.37 5.21 -6.17
CA LYS A 68 14.08 5.98 -7.21
C LYS A 68 15.30 6.70 -6.65
N LEU A 69 15.30 6.89 -5.34
CA LEU A 69 16.35 7.53 -4.57
C LEU A 69 17.21 6.46 -3.91
N SER A 70 18.49 6.50 -4.18
CA SER A 70 19.48 5.68 -3.49
C SER A 70 19.56 6.05 -2.00
N SER A 71 20.30 5.25 -1.23
CA SER A 71 20.62 5.61 0.16
C SER A 71 21.49 6.87 0.23
N GLU A 72 22.32 7.11 -0.78
CA GLU A 72 23.16 8.30 -0.90
C GLU A 72 22.32 9.55 -1.17
N ASP A 73 21.38 9.48 -2.13
CA ASP A 73 20.44 10.57 -2.43
C ASP A 73 19.62 10.95 -1.19
N SER A 74 19.22 9.94 -0.41
CA SER A 74 18.46 10.13 0.83
C SER A 74 19.26 10.89 1.87
N THR A 75 20.53 10.51 2.06
CA THR A 75 21.45 11.17 3.00
C THR A 75 21.76 12.60 2.54
N PHE A 76 21.98 12.80 1.25
CA PHE A 76 22.20 14.11 0.65
C PHE A 76 21.01 15.05 0.88
N MET A 77 19.78 14.61 0.61
CA MET A 77 18.59 15.42 0.87
C MET A 77 18.43 15.80 2.35
N ILE A 78 18.72 14.88 3.28
CA ILE A 78 18.65 15.16 4.72
C ILE A 78 19.67 16.22 5.12
N THR A 79 20.92 16.11 4.63
CA THR A 79 21.95 17.12 4.90
C THR A 79 21.61 18.47 4.29
N LEU A 80 21.01 18.49 3.10
CA LEU A 80 20.54 19.70 2.43
C LEU A 80 19.42 20.40 3.22
N LEU A 81 18.42 19.66 3.68
CA LEU A 81 17.32 20.19 4.50
C LEU A 81 17.80 20.68 5.88
N ARG A 82 18.83 20.06 6.46
CA ARG A 82 19.45 20.55 7.71
C ARG A 82 20.16 21.88 7.51
N LYS A 83 20.75 22.13 6.34
CA LYS A 83 21.43 23.39 6.01
C LYS A 83 20.43 24.48 5.59
N GLU A 84 19.42 24.12 4.81
CA GLU A 84 18.41 25.02 4.25
C GLU A 84 16.99 24.44 4.48
N PRO A 85 16.39 24.64 5.66
CA PRO A 85 15.10 24.04 6.00
C PRO A 85 13.91 24.64 5.23
N GLY A 86 14.07 25.83 4.65
CA GLY A 86 13.06 26.49 3.82
C GLY A 86 13.13 26.12 2.34
N LEU A 87 13.93 25.12 1.97
CA LEU A 87 14.16 24.78 0.57
C LEU A 87 12.92 24.10 -0.05
N PHE A 88 12.44 24.65 -1.16
CA PHE A 88 11.32 24.08 -1.90
C PHE A 88 11.68 22.76 -2.58
N LEU A 89 10.66 21.92 -2.80
CA LEU A 89 10.82 20.56 -3.33
C LEU A 89 11.45 20.52 -4.74
N ASP A 90 11.17 21.50 -5.58
CA ASP A 90 11.75 21.68 -6.91
C ASP A 90 13.27 21.93 -6.82
N LYS A 91 13.71 22.76 -5.87
CA LYS A 91 15.13 23.05 -5.63
C LYS A 91 15.89 21.89 -5.01
N ILE A 92 15.23 21.11 -4.14
CA ILE A 92 15.79 19.85 -3.65
C ILE A 92 16.00 18.88 -4.82
N ARG A 93 15.01 18.72 -5.70
CA ARG A 93 15.12 17.86 -6.88
C ARG A 93 16.24 18.29 -7.82
N GLU A 94 16.34 19.59 -8.12
CA GLU A 94 17.41 20.15 -8.96
C GLU A 94 18.79 19.79 -8.39
N LYS A 95 19.01 20.05 -7.09
CA LYS A 95 20.30 19.75 -6.43
C LYS A 95 20.61 18.24 -6.39
N VAL A 96 19.60 17.39 -6.19
CA VAL A 96 19.76 15.91 -6.19
C VAL A 96 20.13 15.40 -7.59
N TYR A 97 19.45 15.85 -8.64
CA TYR A 97 19.77 15.43 -10.01
C TYR A 97 21.13 15.94 -10.49
N MET A 98 21.52 17.16 -10.09
CA MET A 98 22.85 17.69 -10.42
C MET A 98 23.96 16.87 -9.74
N ALA A 99 23.77 16.45 -8.48
CA ALA A 99 24.73 15.61 -7.77
C ALA A 99 24.91 14.21 -8.41
N GLN A 100 23.88 13.70 -9.09
CA GLN A 100 23.92 12.40 -9.79
C GLN A 100 24.68 12.45 -11.14
N VAL A 101 24.89 13.64 -11.73
CA VAL A 101 25.60 13.80 -13.02
C VAL A 101 27.13 13.84 -12.86
N PHE A 102 27.62 14.01 -11.63
CA PHE A 102 29.05 14.07 -11.31
C PHE A 102 29.63 12.73 -10.83
N TYR A 103 28.89 11.62 -10.98
CA TYR A 103 29.33 10.26 -10.68
C TYR A 103 29.45 9.40 -11.95
#